data_AF-A0A6N9CFZ6-F1
#
_entry.id   AF-A0A6N9CFZ6-F1
#
_cell.length_a   1.000
_cell.length_b   1.000
_cell.length_c   1.000
_cell.angle_alpha   90.00
_cell.angle_beta   90.00
_cell.angle_gamma   90.00
#
_symmetry.space_group_name_H-M   'P 1'
#
loop_
_entity.id
_entity.type
_entity.pdbx_description
1 polymer ?
#
loop_
_entity_poly.entity_id
_entity_poly.type
_entity_poly.pdbx_seq_one_letter_code
_entity_poly.pdbx_strand_id
1 'polypeptide(L)'
;MIQAHLNIFRRVREQVRDDFLIVINTNRSKATRFAEYVNGTFMETGADDLGGNPGGYTRDGLVEIEDTLTWSEKNLRSPQINCLEGWGIPTEPPDGPNNRRWMRVFTTMSLTLSDGYVMYNTGTGVFRLPDPPDYGWPREPGHEHIWYSFWDANLGRPIGQKAQSYQNVEGLFIREFTNGWAVYNRSGQTQTISLPESATAVGNGDLRSTTTHLLPDLDGEIYLKRRSLADVNRDGKVNVLDLIEVQNGFGKTEPDPNGDGAVNILDLVFVAQQFSQ
;
A
#
# COMPACT_ATOMS: atom_id res chain seq x y z
N MET A 1 -1.57 -36.03 0.35
CA MET A 1 -1.11 -34.72 0.86
C MET A 1 -2.29 -33.82 1.24
N ILE A 2 -3.21 -33.48 0.32
CA ILE A 2 -4.35 -32.57 0.58
C ILE A 2 -5.21 -32.98 1.79
N GLN A 3 -5.58 -34.26 1.92
CA GLN A 3 -6.39 -34.75 3.05
C GLN A 3 -5.67 -34.61 4.40
N ALA A 4 -4.34 -34.71 4.41
CA ALA A 4 -3.55 -34.53 5.62
C ALA A 4 -3.58 -33.06 6.08
N HIS A 5 -3.43 -32.10 5.15
CA HIS A 5 -3.55 -30.67 5.47
C HIS A 5 -4.95 -30.31 5.98
N LEU A 6 -6.01 -30.83 5.36
CA LEU A 6 -7.38 -30.65 5.84
C LEU A 6 -7.55 -31.16 7.28
N ASN A 7 -7.04 -32.35 7.56
CA ASN A 7 -7.09 -32.93 8.90
C ASN A 7 -6.32 -32.09 9.93
N ILE A 8 -5.20 -31.48 9.54
CA ILE A 8 -4.44 -30.56 10.40
C ILE A 8 -5.30 -29.33 10.72
N PHE A 9 -5.83 -28.63 9.72
CA PHE A 9 -6.62 -27.41 9.96
C PHE A 9 -7.87 -27.67 10.80
N ARG A 10 -8.59 -28.75 10.51
CA ARG A 10 -9.75 -29.14 11.32
C ARG A 10 -9.36 -29.42 12.77
N ARG A 11 -8.31 -30.23 13.00
CA ARG A 11 -7.85 -30.55 14.36
C ARG A 11 -7.33 -29.32 15.10
N VAL A 12 -6.63 -28.42 14.42
CA VAL A 12 -6.22 -27.14 15.03
C VAL A 12 -7.45 -26.37 15.47
N ARG A 13 -8.47 -26.22 14.61
CA ARG A 13 -9.72 -25.52 14.95
C ARG A 13 -10.52 -26.18 16.07
N GLU A 14 -10.48 -27.50 16.20
CA GLU A 14 -11.10 -28.22 17.33
C GLU A 14 -10.39 -27.95 18.67
N GLN A 15 -9.14 -27.46 18.66
CA GLN A 15 -8.32 -27.27 19.85
C GLN A 15 -8.10 -25.80 20.23
N VAL A 16 -8.46 -24.86 19.36
CA VAL A 16 -8.27 -23.41 19.59
C VAL A 16 -9.61 -22.69 19.67
N ARG A 17 -9.58 -21.53 20.31
CA ARG A 17 -10.70 -20.56 20.32
C ARG A 17 -11.06 -20.11 18.90
N ASP A 18 -12.33 -19.80 18.67
CA ASP A 18 -12.88 -19.47 17.34
C ASP A 18 -12.22 -18.27 16.67
N ASP A 19 -11.71 -17.33 17.48
CA ASP A 19 -11.01 -16.12 17.09
C ASP A 19 -9.48 -16.28 17.01
N PHE A 20 -8.96 -17.51 17.17
CA PHE A 20 -7.57 -17.80 16.86
C PHE A 20 -7.31 -17.56 15.37
N LEU A 21 -6.26 -16.83 15.05
CA LEU A 21 -5.97 -16.45 13.67
C LEU A 21 -5.05 -17.48 13.01
N ILE A 22 -5.40 -17.93 11.81
CA ILE A 22 -4.58 -18.87 11.03
C ILE A 22 -4.19 -18.19 9.72
N VAL A 23 -2.87 -18.09 9.49
CA VAL A 23 -2.27 -17.66 8.23
C VAL A 23 -1.49 -18.81 7.63
N ILE A 24 -1.58 -18.97 6.31
CA ILE A 24 -0.84 -19.98 5.57
C ILE A 24 -0.11 -19.34 4.39
N ASN A 25 1.08 -19.84 4.07
CA ASN A 25 1.72 -19.46 2.82
C ASN A 25 1.04 -20.20 1.67
N THR A 26 0.62 -19.44 0.65
CA THR A 26 -0.04 -20.00 -0.54
C THR A 26 0.66 -19.61 -1.84
N ASN A 27 1.78 -18.90 -1.79
CA ASN A 27 2.36 -18.22 -2.96
C ASN A 27 1.25 -17.48 -3.72
N ARG A 28 1.08 -17.76 -5.01
CA ARG A 28 -0.01 -17.22 -5.86
C ARG A 28 -1.27 -18.10 -5.95
N SER A 29 -1.41 -19.14 -5.11
CA SER A 29 -2.53 -20.08 -5.20
C SER A 29 -3.69 -19.74 -4.25
N LYS A 30 -4.92 -19.96 -4.70
CA LYS A 30 -6.12 -19.83 -3.86
C LYS A 30 -6.26 -21.00 -2.88
N ALA A 31 -6.48 -20.70 -1.61
CA ALA A 31 -6.70 -21.68 -0.54
C ALA A 31 -8.12 -22.28 -0.52
N THR A 32 -8.69 -22.61 -1.70
CA THR A 32 -10.12 -22.96 -1.85
C THR A 32 -10.62 -24.05 -0.90
N ARG A 33 -9.80 -25.06 -0.63
CA ARG A 33 -10.15 -26.19 0.24
C ARG A 33 -10.02 -25.88 1.72
N PHE A 34 -9.33 -24.81 2.08
CA PHE A 34 -8.99 -24.46 3.46
C PHE A 34 -9.67 -23.16 3.93
N ALA A 35 -10.47 -22.54 3.05
CA ALA A 35 -11.05 -21.22 3.24
C ALA A 35 -11.83 -21.09 4.56
N GLU A 36 -12.58 -22.14 4.94
CA GLU A 36 -13.39 -22.16 6.16
C GLU A 36 -12.56 -22.21 7.45
N TYR A 37 -11.25 -22.51 7.37
CA TYR A 37 -10.35 -22.65 8.52
C TYR A 37 -9.35 -21.50 8.64
N VAL A 38 -9.12 -20.74 7.58
CA VAL A 38 -8.00 -19.79 7.45
C VAL A 38 -8.50 -18.35 7.46
N ASN A 39 -7.75 -17.45 8.11
CA ASN A 39 -8.01 -16.01 8.16
C ASN A 39 -7.22 -15.21 7.13
N GLY A 40 -6.03 -15.68 6.73
CA GLY A 40 -5.23 -14.98 5.74
C GLY A 40 -4.24 -15.86 5.00
N THR A 41 -3.75 -15.35 3.88
CA THR A 41 -2.66 -15.93 3.10
C THR A 41 -1.42 -15.07 3.18
N PHE A 42 -0.25 -15.68 3.31
CA PHE A 42 1.04 -15.06 3.02
C PHE A 42 1.41 -15.42 1.57
N MET A 43 1.41 -14.44 0.68
CA MET A 43 1.58 -14.64 -0.76
C MET A 43 3.00 -14.30 -1.17
N GLU A 44 3.93 -15.25 -1.02
CA GLU A 44 5.28 -15.17 -1.62
C GLU A 44 5.15 -15.30 -3.13
N THR A 45 5.07 -14.18 -3.84
CA THR A 45 4.66 -14.24 -5.24
C THR A 45 5.75 -14.79 -6.15
N GLY A 46 7.03 -14.51 -5.85
CA GLY A 46 8.15 -14.73 -6.77
C GLY A 46 8.02 -13.87 -8.04
N ALA A 47 9.11 -13.43 -8.66
CA ALA A 47 9.02 -12.76 -9.96
C ALA A 47 8.84 -13.77 -11.11
N ASP A 48 8.21 -13.36 -12.22
CA ASP A 48 8.04 -14.21 -13.40
C ASP A 48 9.36 -14.41 -14.18
N ASP A 49 10.20 -13.37 -14.21
CA ASP A 49 11.51 -13.39 -14.82
C ASP A 49 12.57 -12.81 -13.86
N LEU A 50 13.37 -13.71 -13.27
CA LEU A 50 14.42 -13.36 -12.32
C LEU A 50 15.78 -13.02 -12.99
N GLY A 51 15.90 -13.23 -14.31
CA GLY A 51 17.18 -13.11 -15.03
C GLY A 51 17.14 -12.19 -16.26
N GLY A 52 15.97 -11.74 -16.67
CA GLY A 52 15.77 -10.83 -17.79
C GLY A 52 16.20 -9.39 -17.53
N ASN A 53 16.29 -8.60 -18.60
CA ASN A 53 16.55 -7.17 -18.56
C ASN A 53 15.53 -6.41 -19.44
N PRO A 54 14.49 -5.77 -18.87
CA PRO A 54 14.17 -5.77 -17.44
C PRO A 54 13.52 -7.08 -17.01
N GLY A 55 13.92 -7.61 -15.85
CA GLY A 55 13.24 -8.71 -15.18
C GLY A 55 12.00 -8.24 -14.41
N GLY A 56 11.40 -9.13 -13.63
CA GLY A 56 10.26 -8.86 -12.76
C GLY A 56 9.00 -9.61 -13.17
N TYR A 57 7.88 -8.89 -13.23
CA TYR A 57 6.55 -9.47 -13.41
C TYR A 57 5.98 -9.18 -14.79
N THR A 58 5.25 -10.16 -15.32
CA THR A 58 4.41 -10.02 -16.50
C THR A 58 3.01 -9.55 -16.11
N ARG A 59 2.24 -9.04 -17.08
CA ARG A 59 0.85 -8.66 -16.85
C ARG A 59 0.00 -9.85 -16.38
N ASP A 60 0.18 -11.02 -16.99
CA ASP A 60 -0.57 -12.22 -16.64
C ASP A 60 -0.25 -12.68 -15.21
N GLY A 61 1.02 -12.60 -14.81
CA GLY A 61 1.45 -12.87 -13.43
C GLY A 61 0.83 -11.90 -12.42
N LEU A 62 0.77 -10.61 -12.73
CA LEU A 62 0.07 -9.63 -11.87
C LEU A 62 -1.43 -9.93 -11.78
N VAL A 63 -2.09 -10.27 -12.90
CA VAL A 63 -3.51 -10.66 -12.90
C VAL A 63 -3.76 -11.89 -12.02
N GLU A 64 -2.88 -12.89 -12.04
CA GLU A 64 -2.96 -14.07 -11.16
C GLU A 64 -2.84 -13.69 -9.68
N ILE A 65 -1.90 -12.80 -9.35
CA ILE A 65 -1.69 -12.31 -7.98
C ILE A 65 -2.94 -11.56 -7.48
N GLU A 66 -3.49 -10.68 -8.30
CA GLU A 66 -4.69 -9.90 -7.96
C GLU A 66 -5.93 -10.77 -7.78
N ASP A 67 -6.15 -11.71 -8.70
CA ASP A 67 -7.24 -12.68 -8.62
C ASP A 67 -7.14 -13.53 -7.36
N THR A 68 -5.93 -13.88 -6.93
CA THR A 68 -5.71 -14.62 -5.68
C THR A 68 -5.93 -13.74 -4.45
N LEU A 69 -5.37 -12.53 -4.43
CA LEU A 69 -5.51 -11.61 -3.30
C LEU A 69 -6.98 -11.23 -3.07
N THR A 70 -7.67 -10.81 -4.12
CA THR A 70 -9.10 -10.44 -4.03
C THR A 70 -9.99 -11.63 -3.69
N TRP A 71 -9.65 -12.83 -4.15
CA TRP A 71 -10.32 -14.05 -3.71
C TRP A 71 -10.11 -14.30 -2.22
N SER A 72 -8.89 -14.15 -1.69
CA SER A 72 -8.60 -14.34 -0.27
C SER A 72 -9.36 -13.34 0.60
N GLU A 73 -9.40 -12.06 0.21
CA GLU A 73 -10.17 -11.00 0.88
C GLU A 73 -11.67 -11.34 1.00
N LYS A 74 -12.23 -12.00 -0.01
CA LYS A 74 -13.66 -12.32 -0.08
C LYS A 74 -14.04 -13.64 0.59
N ASN A 75 -13.15 -14.64 0.56
CA ASN A 75 -13.54 -16.03 0.86
C ASN A 75 -12.93 -16.58 2.17
N LEU A 76 -11.94 -15.92 2.76
CA LEU A 76 -11.34 -16.35 4.02
C LEU A 76 -12.12 -15.84 5.24
N ARG A 77 -11.89 -16.47 6.40
CA ARG A 77 -12.54 -16.11 7.66
C ARG A 77 -12.18 -14.69 8.07
N SER A 78 -13.15 -14.01 8.67
CA SER A 78 -12.93 -12.73 9.35
C SER A 78 -12.24 -12.92 10.71
N PRO A 79 -11.37 -11.99 11.16
CA PRO A 79 -10.81 -10.91 10.36
C PRO A 79 -9.86 -11.44 9.30
N GLN A 80 -9.90 -10.86 8.10
CA GLN A 80 -8.94 -11.16 7.04
C GLN A 80 -7.59 -10.53 7.36
N ILE A 81 -6.53 -11.31 7.23
CA ILE A 81 -5.15 -10.88 7.53
C ILE A 81 -4.19 -11.36 6.44
N ASN A 82 -4.53 -11.07 5.19
CA ASN A 82 -3.68 -11.42 4.05
C ASN A 82 -2.39 -10.59 4.06
N CYS A 83 -1.30 -11.16 3.57
CA CYS A 83 -0.03 -10.49 3.35
C CYS A 83 0.41 -10.75 1.91
N LEU A 84 0.65 -9.69 1.15
CA LEU A 84 1.18 -9.75 -0.21
C LEU A 84 2.69 -9.49 -0.19
N GLU A 85 3.50 -10.43 -0.68
CA GLU A 85 4.94 -10.22 -0.84
C GLU A 85 5.33 -10.12 -2.33
N GLY A 86 5.84 -8.96 -2.72
CA GLY A 86 6.50 -8.74 -4.01
C GLY A 86 8.01 -8.97 -3.93
N TRP A 87 8.62 -9.39 -5.04
CA TRP A 87 10.04 -9.69 -5.13
C TRP A 87 10.73 -8.77 -6.13
N GLY A 88 11.87 -8.24 -5.71
CA GLY A 88 12.76 -7.49 -6.58
C GLY A 88 13.52 -8.36 -7.58
N ILE A 89 14.11 -7.67 -8.55
CA ILE A 89 15.01 -8.21 -9.56
C ILE A 89 16.37 -8.45 -8.89
N PRO A 90 16.82 -9.71 -8.75
CA PRO A 90 18.06 -10.04 -8.03
C PRO A 90 19.33 -9.45 -8.67
N THR A 91 19.29 -9.17 -9.97
CA THR A 91 20.40 -8.65 -10.77
C THR A 91 20.48 -7.12 -10.76
N GLU A 92 19.64 -6.42 -9.99
CA GLU A 92 19.61 -4.97 -9.88
C GLU A 92 19.72 -4.51 -8.42
N PRO A 93 20.24 -3.28 -8.16
CA PRO A 93 20.24 -2.73 -6.80
C PRO A 93 18.82 -2.69 -6.20
N PRO A 94 18.65 -3.00 -4.89
CA PRO A 94 17.34 -2.94 -4.21
C PRO A 94 16.63 -1.58 -4.33
N ASP A 95 17.40 -0.50 -4.39
CA ASP A 95 16.92 0.86 -4.56
C ASP A 95 17.11 1.38 -6.00
N GLY A 96 17.38 0.49 -6.95
CA GLY A 96 17.43 0.81 -8.38
C GLY A 96 16.05 1.19 -8.94
N PRO A 97 15.99 1.83 -10.11
CA PRO A 97 14.74 2.33 -10.68
C PRO A 97 13.68 1.24 -10.91
N ASN A 98 14.04 0.05 -11.39
CA ASN A 98 13.06 -1.02 -11.61
C ASN A 98 12.59 -1.65 -10.30
N ASN A 99 13.48 -1.84 -9.32
CA ASN A 99 13.08 -2.35 -8.00
C ASN A 99 12.19 -1.36 -7.24
N ARG A 100 12.45 -0.05 -7.34
CA ARG A 100 11.54 0.97 -6.81
C ARG A 100 10.18 0.92 -7.53
N ARG A 101 10.16 0.74 -8.85
CA ARG A 101 8.90 0.58 -9.62
C ARG A 101 8.11 -0.63 -9.12
N TRP A 102 8.73 -1.79 -8.99
CA TRP A 102 8.05 -2.99 -8.50
C TRP A 102 7.59 -2.85 -7.05
N MET A 103 8.37 -2.21 -6.18
CA MET A 103 7.93 -1.87 -4.82
C MET A 103 6.65 -1.03 -4.85
N ARG A 104 6.57 0.00 -5.70
CA ARG A 104 5.37 0.82 -5.86
C ARG A 104 4.18 0.01 -6.36
N VAL A 105 4.38 -0.86 -7.36
CA VAL A 105 3.36 -1.79 -7.85
C VAL A 105 2.77 -2.61 -6.73
N PHE A 106 3.60 -3.31 -5.95
CA PHE A 106 3.11 -4.21 -4.90
C PHE A 106 2.44 -3.45 -3.75
N THR A 107 3.01 -2.31 -3.36
CA THR A 107 2.43 -1.46 -2.32
C THR A 107 1.05 -0.95 -2.73
N THR A 108 0.92 -0.40 -3.95
CA THR A 108 -0.35 0.16 -4.43
C THR A 108 -1.37 -0.91 -4.81
N MET A 109 -0.93 -2.07 -5.32
CA MET A 109 -1.79 -3.24 -5.52
C MET A 109 -2.39 -3.68 -4.17
N SER A 110 -1.58 -3.83 -3.13
CA SER A 110 -2.08 -4.19 -1.80
C SER A 110 -3.05 -3.14 -1.26
N LEU A 111 -2.69 -1.85 -1.32
CA LEU A 111 -3.53 -0.75 -0.83
C LEU A 111 -4.89 -0.69 -1.57
N THR A 112 -4.91 -0.94 -2.88
CA THR A 112 -6.13 -0.87 -3.69
C THR A 112 -7.00 -2.12 -3.60
N LEU A 113 -6.41 -3.30 -3.38
CA LEU A 113 -7.12 -4.59 -3.47
C LEU A 113 -7.34 -5.30 -2.14
N SER A 114 -6.67 -4.89 -1.05
CA SER A 114 -6.67 -5.60 0.23
C SER A 114 -6.71 -4.63 1.43
N ASP A 115 -7.15 -5.12 2.59
CA ASP A 115 -6.99 -4.44 3.90
C ASP A 115 -5.83 -5.04 4.73
N GLY A 116 -5.08 -5.94 4.12
CA GLY A 116 -4.01 -6.68 4.74
C GLY A 116 -2.67 -5.95 4.71
N TYR A 117 -1.62 -6.75 4.71
CA TYR A 117 -0.23 -6.30 4.79
C TYR A 117 0.48 -6.46 3.45
N VAL A 118 1.50 -5.65 3.23
CA VAL A 118 2.39 -5.78 2.09
C VAL A 118 3.83 -5.84 2.57
N MET A 119 4.62 -6.67 1.91
CA MET A 119 6.06 -6.73 2.07
C MET A 119 6.71 -6.73 0.70
N TYR A 120 7.90 -6.16 0.61
CA TYR A 120 8.68 -6.17 -0.62
C TYR A 120 10.07 -6.70 -0.33
N ASN A 121 10.38 -7.84 -0.92
CA ASN A 121 11.69 -8.46 -0.89
C ASN A 121 12.58 -7.75 -1.93
N THR A 122 13.80 -7.41 -1.55
CA THR A 122 14.77 -6.72 -2.41
C THR A 122 15.21 -7.53 -3.63
N GLY A 123 14.99 -8.84 -3.63
CA GLY A 123 15.54 -9.79 -4.60
C GLY A 123 16.97 -10.22 -4.29
N THR A 124 17.65 -9.57 -3.34
CA THR A 124 19.02 -9.92 -2.94
C THR A 124 19.05 -11.22 -2.15
N GLY A 125 20.04 -12.07 -2.46
CA GLY A 125 20.27 -13.33 -1.75
C GLY A 125 19.25 -14.44 -2.01
N VAL A 126 18.24 -14.22 -2.87
CA VAL A 126 17.20 -15.22 -3.12
C VAL A 126 17.65 -16.34 -4.06
N PHE A 127 18.75 -16.14 -4.79
CA PHE A 127 19.43 -17.19 -5.56
C PHE A 127 20.94 -17.00 -5.49
N ARG A 128 21.70 -18.11 -5.40
CA ARG A 128 23.14 -18.12 -5.68
C ARG A 128 23.35 -17.85 -7.17
N LEU A 129 23.23 -16.59 -7.58
CA LEU A 129 23.90 -16.17 -8.81
C LEU A 129 25.38 -16.54 -8.65
N PRO A 130 26.04 -17.09 -9.67
CA PRO A 130 27.44 -17.50 -9.55
C PRO A 130 28.35 -16.35 -9.13
N ASP A 131 28.02 -15.12 -9.53
CA ASP A 131 28.71 -13.87 -9.20
C ASP A 131 27.71 -12.69 -9.20
N PRO A 132 26.88 -12.49 -8.16
CA PRO A 132 26.02 -11.32 -8.12
C PRO A 132 26.88 -10.05 -8.04
N PRO A 133 26.50 -8.95 -8.72
CA PRO A 133 27.19 -7.68 -8.57
C PRO A 133 27.23 -7.26 -7.10
N ASP A 134 28.40 -6.81 -6.64
CA ASP A 134 28.55 -6.33 -5.27
C ASP A 134 28.03 -4.90 -5.17
N TYR A 135 26.82 -4.75 -4.63
CA TYR A 135 26.19 -3.46 -4.41
C TYR A 135 26.51 -2.86 -3.03
N GLY A 136 27.46 -3.44 -2.27
CA GLY A 136 27.80 -2.98 -0.93
C GLY A 136 26.78 -3.36 0.15
N TRP A 137 25.86 -4.28 -0.15
CA TRP A 137 24.85 -4.80 0.78
C TRP A 137 25.30 -6.15 1.37
N PRO A 138 24.86 -6.51 2.60
CA PRO A 138 25.17 -7.80 3.21
C PRO A 138 24.80 -8.94 2.25
N ARG A 139 25.73 -9.88 2.00
CA ARG A 139 25.46 -11.01 1.10
C ARG A 139 24.58 -12.09 1.74
N GLU A 140 24.36 -12.03 3.05
CA GLU A 140 23.55 -12.98 3.80
C GLU A 140 22.93 -12.36 5.06
N PRO A 141 21.73 -12.82 5.48
CA PRO A 141 20.91 -13.86 4.85
C PRO A 141 19.92 -13.29 3.81
N GLY A 142 19.71 -14.00 2.70
CA GLY A 142 18.75 -13.62 1.65
C GLY A 142 17.30 -13.48 2.14
N HIS A 143 16.41 -12.98 1.27
CA HIS A 143 15.10 -12.43 1.65
C HIS A 143 15.22 -11.16 2.50
N GLU A 144 15.97 -10.19 2.00
CA GLU A 144 16.12 -8.89 2.67
C GLU A 144 14.94 -7.97 2.36
N HIS A 145 14.66 -7.07 3.29
CA HIS A 145 13.65 -6.02 3.18
C HIS A 145 14.28 -4.70 3.58
N ILE A 146 14.00 -3.63 2.82
CA ILE A 146 14.48 -2.29 3.14
C ILE A 146 13.31 -1.32 3.29
N TRP A 147 13.51 -0.32 4.14
CA TRP A 147 12.58 0.79 4.29
C TRP A 147 12.86 1.84 3.22
N TYR A 148 11.88 2.14 2.37
CA TYR A 148 11.98 3.16 1.33
C TYR A 148 11.49 4.51 1.87
N SER A 149 12.40 5.35 2.37
CA SER A 149 12.05 6.64 3.00
C SER A 149 11.26 7.59 2.09
N PHE A 150 11.49 7.55 0.78
CA PHE A 150 10.74 8.37 -0.18
C PHE A 150 9.25 7.98 -0.27
N TRP A 151 8.90 6.80 0.21
CA TRP A 151 7.57 6.20 0.15
C TRP A 151 6.86 6.19 1.51
N ASP A 152 7.44 6.83 2.52
CA ASP A 152 6.89 6.98 3.87
C ASP A 152 5.77 8.03 3.88
N ALA A 153 4.58 7.60 3.45
CA ALA A 153 3.41 8.45 3.28
C ALA A 153 2.27 8.06 4.23
N ASN A 154 1.77 9.04 4.99
CA ASN A 154 0.61 8.84 5.85
C ASN A 154 -0.71 8.99 5.07
N LEU A 155 -1.14 7.91 4.42
CA LEU A 155 -2.45 7.81 3.76
C LEU A 155 -3.64 7.84 4.73
N GLY A 156 -3.42 7.53 6.01
CA GLY A 156 -4.47 7.39 7.00
C GLY A 156 -5.27 6.09 6.84
N ARG A 157 -6.60 6.15 7.00
CA ARG A 157 -7.47 4.94 6.97
C ARG A 157 -8.19 4.79 5.63
N PRO A 158 -8.43 3.57 5.14
CA PRO A 158 -9.21 3.38 3.93
C PRO A 158 -10.66 3.82 4.13
N ILE A 159 -11.18 4.59 3.19
CA ILE A 159 -12.60 5.01 3.14
C ILE A 159 -13.28 4.61 1.82
N GLY A 160 -12.48 4.33 0.78
CA GLY A 160 -12.93 3.77 -0.48
C GLY A 160 -13.01 2.24 -0.49
N GLN A 161 -13.76 1.71 -1.45
CA GLN A 161 -13.92 0.27 -1.64
C GLN A 161 -12.65 -0.37 -2.23
N LYS A 162 -12.39 -1.63 -1.86
CA LYS A 162 -11.35 -2.46 -2.50
C LYS A 162 -11.70 -2.77 -3.95
N ALA A 163 -10.67 -2.97 -4.77
CA ALA A 163 -10.81 -3.40 -6.17
C ALA A 163 -11.72 -2.50 -7.03
N GLN A 164 -11.74 -1.19 -6.73
CA GLN A 164 -12.47 -0.22 -7.51
C GLN A 164 -11.70 0.11 -8.80
N SER A 165 -12.27 -0.26 -9.94
CA SER A 165 -11.80 0.17 -11.26
C SER A 165 -11.90 1.68 -11.40
N TYR A 166 -10.94 2.30 -12.09
CA TYR A 166 -10.87 3.75 -12.22
C TYR A 166 -10.93 4.21 -13.67
N GLN A 167 -11.63 5.33 -13.91
CA GLN A 167 -11.80 5.96 -15.23
C GLN A 167 -12.28 5.02 -16.35
N ASN A 168 -12.97 3.93 -16.00
CA ASN A 168 -13.38 2.86 -16.92
C ASN A 168 -12.21 2.25 -17.71
N VAL A 169 -11.01 2.21 -17.12
CA VAL A 169 -9.81 1.60 -17.70
C VAL A 169 -9.56 0.24 -17.02
N GLU A 170 -9.50 -0.81 -17.83
CA GLU A 170 -9.12 -2.14 -17.33
C GLU A 170 -7.68 -2.13 -16.80
N GLY A 171 -7.48 -2.72 -15.61
CA GLY A 171 -6.16 -2.76 -14.98
C GLY A 171 -5.73 -1.44 -14.34
N LEU A 172 -6.63 -0.45 -14.22
CA LEU A 172 -6.40 0.76 -13.46
C LEU A 172 -7.32 0.77 -12.22
N PHE A 173 -6.73 0.82 -11.04
CA PHE A 173 -7.44 0.76 -9.77
C PHE A 173 -7.15 1.99 -8.93
N ILE A 174 -8.16 2.44 -8.19
CA ILE A 174 -8.01 3.51 -7.20
C ILE A 174 -8.61 3.07 -5.88
N ARG A 175 -8.05 3.55 -4.78
CA ARG A 175 -8.73 3.49 -3.48
C ARG A 175 -8.48 4.76 -2.71
N GLU A 176 -9.56 5.32 -2.18
CA GLU A 176 -9.50 6.50 -1.31
C GLU A 176 -9.20 6.13 0.14
N PHE A 177 -8.35 6.93 0.75
CA PHE A 177 -8.01 6.94 2.15
C PHE A 177 -8.27 8.35 2.71
N THR A 178 -8.32 8.49 4.04
CA THR A 178 -8.62 9.78 4.69
C THR A 178 -7.72 10.91 4.22
N ASN A 179 -6.45 10.63 3.92
CA ASN A 179 -5.47 11.66 3.56
C ASN A 179 -5.09 11.65 2.08
N GLY A 180 -5.70 10.81 1.24
CA GLY A 180 -5.21 10.62 -0.12
C GLY A 180 -5.81 9.46 -0.88
N TRP A 181 -5.13 9.10 -1.97
CA TRP A 181 -5.47 7.96 -2.81
C TRP A 181 -4.24 7.10 -3.05
N ALA A 182 -4.47 5.79 -3.17
CA ALA A 182 -3.54 4.89 -3.84
C ALA A 182 -4.09 4.58 -5.22
N VAL A 183 -3.24 4.62 -6.25
CA VAL A 183 -3.58 4.25 -7.62
C VAL A 183 -2.58 3.23 -8.12
N TYR A 184 -3.09 2.15 -8.71
CA TYR A 184 -2.31 1.06 -9.28
C TYR A 184 -2.64 0.91 -10.76
N ASN A 185 -1.61 0.87 -11.63
CA ASN A 185 -1.77 0.78 -13.07
C ASN A 185 -1.01 -0.42 -13.67
N ARG A 186 -1.76 -1.31 -14.31
CA ARG A 186 -1.28 -2.38 -15.19
C ARG A 186 -2.03 -2.43 -16.52
N SER A 187 -2.59 -1.30 -16.95
CA SER A 187 -3.51 -1.21 -18.09
C SER A 187 -2.86 -1.45 -19.46
N GLY A 188 -1.54 -1.57 -19.52
CA GLY A 188 -0.78 -1.72 -20.77
C GLY A 188 -0.21 -0.45 -21.36
N GLN A 189 -0.42 0.70 -20.70
CA GLN A 189 0.10 1.99 -21.12
C GLN A 189 0.08 3.01 -19.98
N THR A 190 0.86 4.07 -20.11
CA THR A 190 0.79 5.24 -19.21
C THR A 190 -0.61 5.84 -19.25
N GLN A 191 -1.16 6.12 -18.07
CA GLN A 191 -2.48 6.73 -17.91
C GLN A 191 -2.37 8.14 -17.35
N THR A 192 -3.32 9.00 -17.76
CA THR A 192 -3.56 10.28 -17.12
C THR A 192 -4.65 10.11 -16.06
N ILE A 193 -4.28 10.26 -14.80
CA ILE A 193 -5.14 10.13 -13.61
C ILE A 193 -5.78 11.49 -13.32
N SER A 194 -7.09 11.53 -13.07
CA SER A 194 -7.89 12.74 -12.78
C SER A 194 -8.59 12.63 -11.44
N LEU A 195 -7.87 12.95 -10.37
CA LEU A 195 -8.33 12.87 -8.99
C LEU A 195 -9.46 13.88 -8.70
N PRO A 196 -10.38 13.55 -7.76
CA PRO A 196 -11.47 14.44 -7.37
C PRO A 196 -11.02 15.81 -6.83
N GLU A 197 -9.84 15.86 -6.20
CA GLU A 197 -9.25 17.08 -5.67
C GLU A 197 -7.73 17.11 -5.88
N SER A 198 -7.11 18.26 -5.67
CA SER A 198 -5.67 18.42 -5.86
C SER A 198 -4.88 17.62 -4.83
N ALA A 199 -3.93 16.84 -5.32
CA ALA A 199 -3.05 16.02 -4.50
C ALA A 199 -1.61 16.03 -5.05
N THR A 200 -0.68 15.62 -4.20
CA THR A 200 0.75 15.56 -4.49
C THR A 200 1.18 14.10 -4.56
N ALA A 201 1.89 13.74 -5.64
CA ALA A 201 2.46 12.40 -5.83
C ALA A 201 3.66 12.18 -4.88
N VAL A 202 3.74 11.02 -4.24
CA VAL A 202 4.79 10.70 -3.26
C VAL A 202 6.08 10.24 -3.96
N GLY A 203 5.98 9.38 -4.97
CA GLY A 203 7.11 8.64 -5.55
C GLY A 203 8.17 9.46 -6.26
N ASN A 204 7.76 10.57 -6.85
CA ASN A 204 8.62 11.36 -7.73
C ASN A 204 9.19 12.60 -7.06
N GLY A 205 8.88 12.82 -5.78
CA GLY A 205 9.24 14.05 -5.07
C GLY A 205 8.64 15.32 -5.70
N ASP A 206 7.64 15.17 -6.58
CA ASP A 206 6.96 16.28 -7.21
C ASP A 206 6.05 16.95 -6.19
N LEU A 207 6.46 18.12 -5.71
CA LEU A 207 5.70 18.89 -4.71
C LEU A 207 4.45 19.57 -5.31
N ARG A 208 4.20 19.44 -6.61
CA ARG A 208 3.03 20.04 -7.26
C ARG A 208 1.77 19.33 -6.79
N SER A 209 0.84 20.13 -6.28
CA SER A 209 -0.51 19.68 -5.95
C SER A 209 -1.42 19.97 -7.14
N THR A 210 -1.92 18.92 -7.79
CA THR A 210 -2.78 19.02 -8.98
C THR A 210 -3.85 17.94 -8.94
N THR A 211 -4.92 18.12 -9.70
CA THR A 211 -5.95 17.08 -9.91
C THR A 211 -5.53 16.06 -10.96
N THR A 212 -4.51 16.37 -11.78
CA THR A 212 -4.12 15.55 -12.93
C THR A 212 -2.68 15.09 -12.81
N HIS A 213 -2.46 13.77 -12.99
CA HIS A 213 -1.16 13.11 -12.83
C HIS A 213 -0.90 12.11 -13.96
N LEU A 214 0.36 11.90 -14.33
CA LEU A 214 0.75 10.80 -15.21
C LEU A 214 1.19 9.61 -14.36
N LEU A 215 0.65 8.44 -14.65
CA LEU A 215 1.01 7.17 -14.00
C LEU A 215 1.45 6.17 -15.08
N PRO A 216 2.75 5.80 -15.13
CA PRO A 216 3.26 4.80 -16.07
C PRO A 216 2.53 3.45 -15.98
N ASP A 217 2.61 2.64 -17.04
CA ASP A 217 2.19 1.24 -16.98
C ASP A 217 3.10 0.44 -16.04
N LEU A 218 2.55 -0.62 -15.43
CA LEU A 218 3.25 -1.47 -14.48
C LEU A 218 3.91 -0.66 -13.36
N ASP A 219 3.15 0.27 -12.81
CA ASP A 219 3.56 1.16 -11.73
C ASP A 219 2.38 1.49 -10.81
N GLY A 220 2.65 2.21 -9.73
CA GLY A 220 1.64 2.74 -8.84
C GLY A 220 2.10 4.02 -8.16
N GLU A 221 1.13 4.79 -7.66
CA GLU A 221 1.41 6.05 -6.96
C GLU A 221 0.50 6.24 -5.74
N ILE A 222 1.06 6.87 -4.72
CA ILE A 222 0.32 7.43 -3.60
C ILE A 222 0.17 8.93 -3.83
N TYR A 223 -1.06 9.42 -3.78
CA TYR A 223 -1.39 10.83 -3.91
C TYR A 223 -1.90 11.35 -2.57
N LEU A 224 -1.17 12.26 -1.95
CA LEU A 224 -1.57 12.88 -0.69
C LEU A 224 -2.35 14.16 -0.97
N LYS A 225 -3.54 14.26 -0.37
CA LYS A 225 -4.31 15.50 -0.30
C LYS A 225 -3.42 16.56 0.36
N ARG A 226 -3.48 17.79 -0.12
CA ARG A 226 -2.76 18.88 0.56
C ARG A 226 -3.35 18.98 1.96
N ARG A 227 -2.55 18.69 2.98
CA ARG A 227 -2.98 18.77 4.37
C ARG A 227 -3.51 20.18 4.63
N SER A 228 -4.76 20.27 5.05
CA SER A 228 -5.30 21.55 5.52
C SER A 228 -4.53 21.94 6.78
N LEU A 229 -3.99 23.16 6.79
CA LEU A 229 -3.39 23.70 8.01
C LEU A 229 -4.44 23.82 9.13
N ALA A 230 -5.73 23.85 8.76
CA ALA A 230 -6.84 23.86 9.71
C ALA A 230 -7.20 22.47 10.27
N ASP A 231 -6.66 21.36 9.74
CA ASP A 231 -6.72 20.04 10.38
C ASP A 231 -5.55 19.92 11.36
N VAL A 232 -5.78 20.52 12.52
CA VAL A 232 -4.80 20.75 13.56
C VAL A 232 -4.56 19.47 14.36
N ASN A 233 -5.63 18.71 14.60
CA ASN A 233 -5.58 17.46 15.36
C ASN A 233 -5.15 16.24 14.50
N ARG A 234 -5.08 16.39 13.16
CA ARG A 234 -4.62 15.39 12.19
C ARG A 234 -5.55 14.19 12.07
N ASP A 235 -6.85 14.39 12.28
CA ASP A 235 -7.85 13.34 12.14
C ASP A 235 -8.40 13.23 10.70
N GLY A 236 -7.98 14.13 9.80
CA GLY A 236 -8.39 14.19 8.41
C GLY A 236 -9.69 14.96 8.18
N LYS A 237 -10.25 15.63 9.19
CA LYS A 237 -11.49 16.40 9.10
C LYS A 237 -11.37 17.71 9.85
N VAL A 238 -11.49 18.84 9.15
CA VAL A 238 -11.59 20.14 9.83
C VAL A 238 -12.96 20.29 10.51
N ASN A 239 -12.98 20.24 11.84
CA ASN A 239 -14.20 20.28 12.64
C ASN A 239 -13.99 20.93 14.02
N VAL A 240 -15.00 20.86 14.90
CA VAL A 240 -14.96 21.48 16.23
C VAL A 240 -13.79 20.99 17.10
N LEU A 241 -13.30 19.77 16.87
CA LEU A 241 -12.13 19.24 17.57
C LEU A 241 -10.85 20.02 17.24
N ASP A 242 -10.70 20.54 16.01
CA ASP A 242 -9.58 21.40 15.64
C ASP A 242 -9.65 22.76 16.33
N LEU A 243 -10.86 23.33 16.47
CA LEU A 243 -11.06 24.56 17.23
C LEU A 243 -10.68 24.37 18.70
N ILE A 244 -11.03 23.23 19.30
CA ILE A 244 -10.63 22.89 20.67
C ILE A 244 -9.12 22.80 20.78
N GLU A 245 -8.44 22.20 19.79
CA GLU A 245 -6.98 22.08 19.77
C GLU A 245 -6.29 23.46 19.70
N VAL A 246 -6.79 24.36 18.83
CA VAL A 246 -6.32 25.75 18.76
C VAL A 246 -6.59 26.51 20.07
N GLN A 247 -7.78 26.36 20.65
CA GLN A 247 -8.13 27.01 21.93
C GLN A 247 -7.17 26.58 23.06
N ASN A 248 -6.80 25.30 23.11
CA ASN A 248 -5.83 24.78 24.07
C ASN A 248 -4.40 25.34 23.85
N GLY A 249 -4.15 25.89 22.66
CA GLY A 249 -2.91 26.53 22.25
C GLY A 249 -2.80 28.02 22.55
N PHE A 250 -3.87 28.68 23.01
CA PHE A 250 -3.89 30.14 23.16
C PHE A 250 -2.71 30.70 23.99
N GLY A 251 -2.02 31.69 23.41
CA GLY A 251 -0.83 32.31 24.01
C GLY A 251 0.45 31.48 23.89
N LYS A 252 0.42 30.34 23.19
CA LYS A 252 1.60 29.54 22.81
C LYS A 252 1.99 29.85 21.36
N THR A 253 3.02 29.18 20.88
CA THR A 253 3.50 29.25 19.49
C THR A 253 2.90 28.18 18.60
N GLU A 254 2.23 27.17 19.16
CA GLU A 254 1.60 26.07 18.42
C GLU A 254 0.32 25.59 19.15
N PRO A 255 -0.69 25.10 18.42
CA PRO A 255 -0.74 25.05 16.95
C PRO A 255 -1.08 26.41 16.30
N ASP A 256 -0.25 26.86 15.36
CA ASP A 256 -0.41 28.12 14.60
C ASP A 256 -0.81 27.82 13.13
N PRO A 257 -2.09 27.48 12.87
CA PRO A 257 -2.55 27.09 11.55
C PRO A 257 -2.54 28.24 10.53
N ASN A 258 -2.57 29.50 10.95
CA ASN A 258 -2.53 30.66 10.04
C ASN A 258 -1.10 31.14 9.74
N GLY A 259 -0.11 30.75 10.56
CA GLY A 259 1.31 31.03 10.40
C GLY A 259 1.73 32.46 10.73
N ASP A 260 0.96 33.19 11.54
CA ASP A 260 1.25 34.58 11.93
C ASP A 260 2.24 34.70 13.10
N GLY A 261 2.61 33.57 13.71
CA GLY A 261 3.57 33.46 14.79
C GLY A 261 2.97 33.51 16.19
N ALA A 262 1.64 33.59 16.35
CA ALA A 262 0.98 33.60 17.65
C ALA A 262 -0.37 32.90 17.64
N VAL A 263 -0.57 31.90 18.50
CA VAL A 263 -1.87 31.22 18.61
C VAL A 263 -2.90 32.10 19.31
N ASN A 264 -3.87 32.60 18.55
CA ASN A 264 -4.86 33.57 18.98
C ASN A 264 -6.23 33.38 18.29
N ILE A 265 -7.13 34.36 18.42
CA ILE A 265 -8.48 34.30 17.84
C ILE A 265 -8.46 34.20 16.30
N LEU A 266 -7.42 34.69 15.63
CA LEU A 266 -7.26 34.61 14.19
C LEU A 266 -7.06 33.16 13.72
N ASP A 267 -6.45 32.29 14.53
CA ASP A 267 -6.33 30.86 14.25
C ASP A 267 -7.66 30.14 14.34
N LEU A 268 -8.48 30.48 15.35
CA LEU A 268 -9.85 29.95 15.44
C LEU A 268 -10.69 30.39 14.24
N VAL A 269 -10.55 31.64 13.80
CA VAL A 269 -11.24 32.15 12.61
C VAL A 269 -10.75 31.42 11.36
N PHE A 270 -9.43 31.23 11.21
CA PHE A 270 -8.84 30.48 10.10
C PHE A 270 -9.41 29.06 10.02
N VAL A 271 -9.44 28.33 11.15
CA VAL A 271 -10.00 26.97 11.21
C VAL A 271 -11.50 26.98 10.92
N ALA A 272 -12.26 27.89 11.52
CA ALA A 272 -13.71 27.96 11.35
C ALA A 272 -14.13 28.29 9.90
N GLN A 273 -13.34 29.07 9.16
CA GLN A 273 -13.58 29.36 7.74
C GLN A 273 -13.46 28.13 6.83
N GLN A 274 -12.78 27.09 7.31
CA GLN A 274 -12.57 25.83 6.60
C GLN A 274 -13.60 24.76 6.98
N PHE A 275 -14.57 25.08 7.84
CA PHE A 275 -15.66 24.16 8.16
C PHE A 275 -16.56 23.99 6.95
N SER A 276 -16.80 22.74 6.55
CA SER A 276 -17.74 22.37 5.49
C SER A 276 -17.32 22.74 4.06
N GLN A 277 -16.02 22.85 3.78
CA GLN A 277 -15.49 22.77 2.41
C GLN A 277 -15.17 21.31 2.04
#